data_AF-K1SPD8-F1
#
_entry.id   AF-K1SPD8-F1
#
_cell.length_a   1.000
_cell.length_b   1.000
_cell.length_c   1.000
_cell.angle_alpha   90.00
_cell.angle_beta   90.00
_cell.angle_gamma   90.00
#
_symmetry.space_group_name_H-M   'P 1'
#
loop_
_entity.id
_entity.type
_entity.pdbx_description
1 polymer ?
#
loop_
_entity_poly.entity_id
_entity_poly.type
_entity_poly.pdbx_seq_one_letter_code
_entity_poly.pdbx_strand_id
1 'polypeptide(L)'
;MKVLLTVLGDWQGIGVANMNDTQTTQFAKILAYAVEKYGLDGIGFDDEYANYPSTNSTSFSQIIIKLRELMPADKLITVFQWGYYNTINAQAGALIDHAYANFGYSTNIGISGVTKDHFAPLSINLGSIGSVTVYGDYAYELAEAGYGSIMHFNLRTRNDSDPLNLFKAIADVHGRDQRYLPTNGNRPQD
;
A
#
# COMPACT_ATOMS: atom_id res chain seq x y z
N MET A 1 6.06 10.80 -9.02
CA MET A 1 4.85 10.25 -8.36
C MET A 1 4.47 8.98 -9.08
N LYS A 2 4.15 7.92 -8.33
CA LYS A 2 3.70 6.62 -8.85
C LYS A 2 2.19 6.48 -8.55
N VAL A 3 1.42 5.90 -9.45
CA VAL A 3 -0.04 5.75 -9.33
C VAL A 3 -0.41 4.28 -9.39
N LEU A 4 -1.00 3.76 -8.32
CA LEU A 4 -1.40 2.35 -8.20
C LEU A 4 -2.93 2.24 -8.16
N LEU A 5 -3.46 1.11 -8.60
CA LEU A 5 -4.84 0.71 -8.36
C LEU A 5 -4.89 -0.23 -7.15
N THR A 6 -5.61 0.14 -6.10
CA THR A 6 -5.87 -0.76 -4.97
C THR A 6 -7.10 -1.62 -5.23
N VAL A 7 -6.95 -2.92 -5.01
CA VAL A 7 -8.01 -3.93 -5.07
C VAL A 7 -8.57 -4.15 -3.68
N LEU A 8 -9.90 -4.12 -3.57
CA LEU A 8 -10.68 -4.29 -2.35
C LEU A 8 -11.80 -5.33 -2.62
N GLY A 9 -12.19 -6.11 -1.61
CA GLY A 9 -13.35 -6.98 -1.72
C GLY A 9 -14.67 -6.20 -1.82
N ASP A 10 -15.72 -6.85 -2.33
CA ASP A 10 -17.03 -6.21 -2.61
C ASP A 10 -18.23 -7.11 -2.28
N TRP A 11 -18.13 -7.83 -1.17
CA TRP A 11 -19.17 -8.64 -0.54
C TRP A 11 -19.69 -9.84 -1.36
N GLN A 12 -19.01 -10.21 -2.44
CA GLN A 12 -19.42 -11.25 -3.38
C GLN A 12 -18.94 -12.68 -3.02
N GLY A 13 -18.27 -12.87 -1.88
CA GLY A 13 -17.80 -14.19 -1.43
C GLY A 13 -16.48 -14.67 -2.03
N ILE A 14 -15.78 -13.80 -2.76
CA ILE A 14 -14.45 -14.09 -3.33
C ILE A 14 -13.51 -12.92 -3.09
N GLY A 15 -12.25 -13.24 -2.79
CA GLY A 15 -11.21 -12.25 -2.52
C GLY A 15 -9.82 -12.88 -2.51
N VAL A 16 -8.81 -12.08 -2.15
CA VAL A 16 -7.39 -12.48 -2.20
C VAL A 16 -7.05 -13.68 -1.33
N ALA A 17 -7.89 -14.02 -0.35
CA ALA A 17 -7.65 -15.10 0.60
C ALA A 17 -8.39 -16.42 0.31
N ASN A 18 -9.15 -16.55 -0.78
CA ASN A 18 -9.92 -17.79 -1.03
C ASN A 18 -9.97 -18.30 -2.48
N MET A 19 -9.22 -17.69 -3.39
CA MET A 19 -9.14 -18.15 -4.77
C MET A 19 -8.39 -19.50 -4.89
N ASN A 20 -8.82 -20.32 -5.84
CA ASN A 20 -8.04 -21.47 -6.31
C ASN A 20 -6.97 -21.04 -7.34
N ASP A 21 -6.15 -22.00 -7.77
CA ASP A 21 -5.04 -21.73 -8.68
C ASP A 21 -5.48 -21.11 -10.03
N THR A 22 -6.60 -21.59 -10.59
CA THR A 22 -7.12 -21.04 -11.85
C THR A 22 -7.62 -19.60 -11.67
N GLN A 23 -8.32 -19.33 -10.56
CA GLN A 23 -8.84 -18.00 -10.23
C GLN A 23 -7.70 -17.01 -9.97
N THR A 24 -6.66 -17.39 -9.23
CA THR A 24 -5.49 -16.50 -9.02
C THR A 24 -4.78 -16.18 -10.33
N THR A 25 -4.65 -17.15 -11.25
CA THR A 25 -4.09 -16.91 -12.59
C THR A 25 -4.95 -15.95 -13.42
N GLN A 26 -6.26 -16.14 -13.44
CA GLN A 26 -7.18 -15.28 -14.19
C GLN A 26 -7.17 -13.85 -13.63
N PHE A 27 -7.21 -13.71 -12.31
CA PHE A 27 -7.22 -12.41 -11.67
C PHE A 27 -5.88 -11.68 -11.85
N ALA A 28 -4.74 -12.36 -11.73
CA ALA A 28 -3.43 -11.77 -12.00
C ALA A 28 -3.34 -11.17 -13.42
N LYS A 29 -3.91 -11.87 -14.43
CA LYS A 29 -3.96 -11.37 -15.81
C LYS A 29 -4.83 -10.13 -15.96
N ILE A 30 -5.98 -10.08 -15.29
CA ILE A 30 -6.86 -8.90 -15.28
C ILE A 30 -6.13 -7.69 -14.69
N LEU A 31 -5.44 -7.89 -13.56
CA LEU A 31 -4.69 -6.83 -12.88
C LEU A 31 -3.50 -6.35 -13.72
N ALA A 32 -2.71 -7.26 -14.29
CA ALA A 32 -1.60 -6.90 -15.18
C ALA A 32 -2.10 -6.15 -16.43
N TYR A 33 -3.22 -6.59 -17.01
CA TYR A 33 -3.86 -5.91 -18.13
C TYR A 33 -4.32 -4.49 -17.74
N ALA A 34 -4.92 -4.30 -16.56
CA ALA A 34 -5.29 -2.96 -16.09
C ALA A 34 -4.06 -2.05 -15.93
N VAL A 35 -2.96 -2.58 -15.39
CA VAL A 35 -1.69 -1.86 -15.26
C VAL A 35 -1.17 -1.42 -16.62
N GLU A 36 -1.15 -2.29 -17.62
CA GLU A 36 -0.74 -1.96 -18.98
C GLU A 36 -1.69 -0.96 -19.64
N LYS A 37 -2.99 -1.27 -19.65
CA LYS A 37 -4.04 -0.54 -20.36
C LYS A 37 -4.14 0.92 -19.93
N TYR A 38 -4.05 1.17 -18.62
CA TYR A 38 -4.17 2.52 -18.03
C TYR A 38 -2.80 3.11 -17.65
N GLY A 39 -1.70 2.42 -18.00
CA GLY A 39 -0.35 2.85 -17.68
C GLY A 39 -0.08 2.97 -16.17
N LEU A 40 -0.74 2.21 -15.31
CA LEU A 40 -0.53 2.30 -13.86
C LEU A 40 0.90 1.89 -13.50
N ASP A 41 1.34 2.33 -12.33
CA ASP A 41 2.64 1.97 -11.78
C ASP A 41 2.58 0.72 -10.90
N GLY A 42 1.41 0.12 -10.68
CA GLY A 42 1.29 -1.07 -9.86
C GLY A 42 -0.10 -1.34 -9.31
N ILE A 43 -0.17 -2.32 -8.41
CA ILE A 43 -1.39 -2.78 -7.74
C ILE A 43 -1.19 -2.77 -6.23
N GLY A 44 -2.20 -2.30 -5.50
CA GLY A 44 -2.34 -2.50 -4.07
C GLY A 44 -3.35 -3.59 -3.75
N PHE A 45 -3.14 -4.35 -2.67
CA PHE A 45 -4.11 -5.28 -2.14
C PHE A 45 -4.59 -4.84 -0.76
N ASP A 46 -5.91 -4.81 -0.61
CA ASP A 46 -6.61 -4.51 0.62
C ASP A 46 -7.65 -5.62 0.87
N ASP A 47 -7.39 -6.47 1.86
CA ASP A 47 -8.23 -7.62 2.16
C ASP A 47 -9.34 -7.28 3.16
N GLU A 48 -10.25 -6.43 2.72
CA GLU A 48 -11.51 -6.15 3.40
C GLU A 48 -12.71 -6.54 2.53
N TYR A 49 -13.85 -6.74 3.19
CA TYR A 49 -15.17 -6.80 2.55
C TYR A 49 -15.42 -7.94 1.57
N ALA A 50 -14.56 -8.96 1.45
CA ALA A 50 -14.79 -10.06 0.51
C ALA A 50 -16.02 -10.94 0.84
N ASN A 51 -16.53 -10.94 2.09
CA ASN A 51 -17.61 -11.81 2.58
C ASN A 51 -17.32 -13.31 2.41
N TYR A 52 -16.11 -13.73 2.81
CA TYR A 52 -15.61 -15.08 2.58
C TYR A 52 -16.53 -16.19 3.12
N PRO A 53 -17.03 -17.12 2.28
CA PRO A 53 -17.67 -18.34 2.75
C PRO A 53 -16.64 -19.34 3.30
N SER A 54 -15.40 -19.24 2.83
CA SER A 54 -14.23 -19.98 3.27
C SER A 54 -12.97 -19.25 2.81
N THR A 55 -11.83 -19.56 3.43
CA THR A 55 -10.50 -19.09 3.02
C THR A 55 -9.53 -20.25 2.85
N ASN A 56 -8.40 -19.98 2.20
CA ASN A 56 -7.28 -20.91 2.09
C ASN A 56 -5.95 -20.18 2.29
N SER A 57 -4.91 -20.92 2.70
CA SER A 57 -3.62 -20.33 3.08
C SER A 57 -2.68 -20.02 1.92
N THR A 58 -3.03 -20.40 0.69
CA THR A 58 -2.14 -20.26 -0.48
C THR A 58 -2.56 -19.12 -1.41
N SER A 59 -3.85 -18.76 -1.44
CA SER A 59 -4.45 -17.81 -2.37
C SER A 59 -3.71 -16.48 -2.43
N PHE A 60 -3.46 -15.86 -1.27
CA PHE A 60 -2.85 -14.52 -1.22
C PHE A 60 -1.39 -14.56 -1.71
N SER A 61 -0.64 -15.60 -1.33
CA SER A 61 0.71 -15.82 -1.85
C SER A 61 0.72 -16.03 -3.37
N GLN A 62 -0.22 -16.83 -3.89
CA GLN A 62 -0.29 -17.15 -5.31
C GLN A 62 -0.62 -15.94 -6.19
N ILE A 63 -1.56 -15.08 -5.78
CA ILE A 63 -1.89 -13.90 -6.57
C ILE A 63 -0.71 -12.92 -6.64
N ILE A 64 0.05 -12.74 -5.55
CA ILE A 64 1.24 -11.89 -5.53
C ILE A 64 2.32 -12.44 -6.47
N ILE A 65 2.64 -13.73 -6.37
CA ILE A 65 3.67 -14.37 -7.20
C ILE A 65 3.29 -14.27 -8.69
N LYS A 66 2.08 -14.67 -9.05
CA LYS A 66 1.60 -14.65 -10.45
C LYS A 66 1.53 -13.24 -11.01
N LEU A 67 1.09 -12.27 -10.21
CA LEU A 67 1.06 -10.87 -10.65
C LEU A 67 2.47 -10.34 -10.91
N ARG A 68 3.44 -10.64 -10.03
CA ARG A 68 4.84 -10.26 -10.21
C ARG A 68 5.44 -10.84 -11.50
N GLU A 69 5.12 -12.08 -11.84
CA GLU A 69 5.59 -12.72 -13.08
C GLU A 69 5.02 -12.06 -14.35
N LEU A 70 3.83 -11.48 -14.27
CA LEU A 70 3.14 -10.87 -15.41
C LEU A 70 3.44 -9.39 -15.60
N MET A 71 3.83 -8.67 -14.55
CA MET A 71 4.12 -7.24 -14.62
C MET A 71 5.60 -6.97 -14.91
N PRO A 72 5.93 -5.86 -15.60
CA PRO A 72 7.30 -5.37 -15.68
C PRO A 72 7.93 -5.15 -14.29
N ALA A 73 9.24 -5.31 -14.19
CA ALA A 73 9.97 -5.26 -12.91
C ALA A 73 9.89 -3.91 -12.19
N ASP A 74 9.58 -2.82 -12.89
CA ASP A 74 9.43 -1.47 -12.32
C ASP A 74 8.01 -1.20 -11.76
N LYS A 75 7.08 -2.16 -11.89
CA LYS A 75 5.73 -2.06 -11.33
C LYS A 75 5.71 -2.47 -9.87
N LEU A 76 4.91 -1.77 -9.09
CA LEU A 76 4.81 -1.93 -7.65
C LEU A 76 3.70 -2.92 -7.26
N ILE A 77 3.96 -3.72 -6.24
CA ILE A 77 2.96 -4.49 -5.50
C ILE A 77 2.96 -3.98 -4.07
N THR A 78 1.81 -3.49 -3.60
CA THR A 78 1.66 -3.04 -2.22
C THR A 78 0.60 -3.83 -1.47
N VAL A 79 0.74 -3.99 -0.17
CA VAL A 79 -0.23 -4.72 0.66
C VAL A 79 -0.60 -3.91 1.90
N PHE A 80 -1.88 -3.68 2.10
CA PHE A 80 -2.38 -3.27 3.41
C PHE A 80 -2.29 -4.46 4.36
N GLN A 81 -1.58 -4.30 5.49
CA GLN A 81 -1.48 -5.32 6.52
C GLN A 81 -2.79 -5.42 7.31
N TRP A 82 -3.83 -5.92 6.65
CA TRP A 82 -5.18 -6.15 7.16
C TRP A 82 -5.80 -7.41 6.54
N GLY A 83 -6.85 -7.95 7.17
CA GLY A 83 -7.46 -9.22 6.75
C GLY A 83 -6.51 -10.41 6.91
N TYR A 84 -6.42 -11.26 5.88
CA TYR A 84 -5.64 -12.50 5.85
C TYR A 84 -4.19 -12.29 5.34
N TYR A 85 -3.61 -11.09 5.52
CA TYR A 85 -2.21 -10.81 5.15
C TYR A 85 -1.21 -11.81 5.74
N ASN A 86 -1.50 -12.39 6.90
CA ASN A 86 -0.64 -13.35 7.61
C ASN A 86 -0.55 -14.71 6.89
N THR A 87 -1.36 -14.95 5.86
CA THR A 87 -1.27 -16.12 4.98
C THR A 87 -0.26 -15.95 3.84
N ILE A 88 0.28 -14.73 3.66
CA ILE A 88 1.36 -14.48 2.71
C ILE A 88 2.65 -15.11 3.24
N ASN A 89 3.19 -16.06 2.48
CA ASN A 89 4.44 -16.73 2.83
C ASN A 89 5.67 -15.86 2.49
N ALA A 90 6.84 -16.25 3.01
CA ALA A 90 8.08 -15.49 2.84
C ALA A 90 8.46 -15.23 1.38
N GLN A 91 8.21 -16.19 0.48
CA GLN A 91 8.51 -16.05 -0.94
C GLN A 91 7.65 -14.96 -1.58
N ALA A 92 6.34 -14.97 -1.32
CA ALA A 92 5.44 -13.94 -1.83
C ALA A 92 5.69 -12.58 -1.17
N GLY A 93 5.95 -12.54 0.14
CA GLY A 93 6.21 -11.30 0.86
C GLY A 93 7.50 -10.59 0.40
N ALA A 94 8.52 -11.34 0.01
CA ALA A 94 9.75 -10.78 -0.59
C ALA A 94 9.51 -10.09 -1.96
N LEU A 95 8.35 -10.29 -2.58
CA LEU A 95 7.96 -9.65 -3.85
C LEU A 95 7.12 -8.37 -3.65
N ILE A 96 6.80 -8.01 -2.40
CA ILE A 96 6.05 -6.81 -2.05
C ILE A 96 7.02 -5.63 -1.92
N ASP A 97 6.74 -4.55 -2.65
CA ASP A 97 7.57 -3.34 -2.63
C ASP A 97 7.27 -2.48 -1.40
N HIS A 98 6.00 -2.37 -1.02
CA HIS A 98 5.59 -1.68 0.21
C HIS A 98 4.42 -2.38 0.90
N ALA A 99 4.53 -2.59 2.21
CA ALA A 99 3.40 -2.94 3.06
C ALA A 99 3.18 -1.86 4.13
N TYR A 100 1.96 -1.70 4.59
CA TYR A 100 1.64 -0.64 5.56
C TYR A 100 0.69 -1.13 6.65
N ALA A 101 0.90 -0.61 7.87
CA ALA A 101 0.06 -0.88 9.03
C ALA A 101 -1.29 -0.15 8.95
N ASN A 102 -2.25 -0.52 9.81
CA ASN A 102 -3.47 0.26 10.01
C ASN A 102 -3.17 1.61 10.67
N PHE A 103 -4.15 2.52 10.68
CA PHE A 103 -4.03 3.85 11.26
C PHE A 103 -3.43 3.85 12.66
N GLY A 104 -2.51 4.78 12.88
CA GLY A 104 -1.70 4.87 14.09
C GLY A 104 -0.25 4.49 13.83
N TYR A 105 0.42 4.05 14.91
CA TYR A 105 1.83 3.72 14.93
C TYR A 105 2.00 2.26 15.38
N SER A 106 2.59 1.42 14.52
CA SER A 106 2.88 0.02 14.83
C SER A 106 4.07 -0.48 14.02
N THR A 107 5.15 -0.85 14.72
CA THR A 107 6.36 -1.42 14.12
C THR A 107 6.27 -2.93 13.87
N ASN A 108 5.09 -3.54 14.08
CA ASN A 108 4.91 -4.97 13.87
C ASN A 108 4.76 -5.30 12.37
N ILE A 109 5.78 -5.96 11.81
CA ILE A 109 5.75 -6.51 10.46
C ILE A 109 5.19 -7.94 10.53
N GLY A 110 3.93 -8.09 10.16
CA GLY A 110 3.20 -9.36 10.23
C GLY A 110 3.19 -10.15 8.92
N ILE A 111 3.69 -9.57 7.82
CA ILE A 111 3.83 -10.27 6.54
C ILE A 111 5.22 -10.91 6.47
N SER A 112 5.27 -12.23 6.37
CA SER A 112 6.52 -12.97 6.25
C SER A 112 7.26 -12.56 4.98
N GLY A 113 8.57 -12.29 5.06
CA GLY A 113 9.39 -11.87 3.92
C GLY A 113 9.44 -10.37 3.66
N VAL A 114 8.56 -9.56 4.30
CA VAL A 114 8.67 -8.10 4.26
C VAL A 114 9.71 -7.62 5.29
N THR A 115 10.56 -6.69 4.88
CA THR A 115 11.60 -6.06 5.70
C THR A 115 11.25 -4.61 6.04
N LYS A 116 11.98 -3.99 6.99
CA LYS A 116 11.68 -2.63 7.47
C LYS A 116 11.69 -1.58 6.35
N ASP A 117 12.65 -1.68 5.46
CA ASP A 117 12.81 -0.80 4.29
C ASP A 117 11.65 -0.93 3.29
N HIS A 118 10.81 -1.96 3.42
CA HIS A 118 9.59 -2.16 2.63
C HIS A 118 8.31 -1.98 3.48
N PHE A 119 8.40 -1.46 4.70
CA PHE A 119 7.27 -1.34 5.61
C PHE A 119 6.99 0.11 6.04
N ALA A 120 5.71 0.47 6.11
CA ALA A 120 5.20 1.71 6.68
C ALA A 120 4.49 1.45 8.01
N PRO A 121 5.17 1.73 9.15
CA PRO A 121 4.60 1.52 10.48
C PRO A 121 3.72 2.67 10.97
N LEU A 122 3.81 3.85 10.33
CA LEU A 122 2.95 5.00 10.62
C LEU A 122 1.95 5.22 9.49
N SER A 123 0.67 5.14 9.82
CA SER A 123 -0.45 5.39 8.90
C SER A 123 -1.35 6.49 9.45
N ILE A 124 -1.54 7.57 8.68
CA ILE A 124 -2.27 8.77 9.13
C ILE A 124 -3.50 9.01 8.26
N ASN A 125 -4.67 9.16 8.87
CA ASN A 125 -5.88 9.59 8.18
C ASN A 125 -5.91 11.11 8.04
N LEU A 126 -5.70 11.62 6.83
CA LEU A 126 -5.69 13.04 6.52
C LEU A 126 -7.09 13.68 6.52
N GLY A 127 -8.16 12.89 6.56
CA GLY A 127 -9.52 13.40 6.75
C GLY A 127 -9.79 13.88 8.18
N SER A 128 -8.96 13.50 9.15
CA SER A 128 -9.02 13.95 10.54
C SER A 128 -7.62 13.91 11.14
N ILE A 129 -6.85 14.98 10.92
CA ILE A 129 -5.44 15.04 11.32
C ILE A 129 -5.37 15.23 12.84
N GLY A 130 -4.72 14.28 13.51
CA GLY A 130 -4.40 14.34 14.92
C GLY A 130 -3.23 15.27 15.25
N SER A 131 -2.39 14.87 16.20
CA SER A 131 -1.26 15.68 16.66
C SER A 131 -0.13 15.73 15.62
N VAL A 132 0.04 16.89 14.98
CA VAL A 132 1.09 17.15 13.97
C VAL A 132 2.49 16.92 14.54
N THR A 133 2.77 17.41 15.74
CA THR A 133 4.09 17.26 16.38
C THR A 133 4.42 15.79 16.62
N VAL A 134 3.47 15.01 17.17
CA VAL A 134 3.68 13.58 17.43
C VAL A 134 3.92 12.81 16.13
N TYR A 135 3.19 13.11 15.06
CA TYR A 135 3.43 12.48 13.77
C TYR A 135 4.78 12.87 13.15
N GLY A 136 5.24 14.10 13.35
CA GLY A 136 6.59 14.52 12.98
C GLY A 136 7.67 13.73 13.72
N ASP A 137 7.54 13.60 15.04
CA ASP A 137 8.48 12.84 15.88
C ASP A 137 8.52 11.36 15.46
N TYR A 138 7.36 10.72 15.25
CA TYR A 138 7.31 9.35 14.76
C TYR A 138 7.92 9.18 13.37
N ALA A 139 7.67 10.10 12.44
CA ALA A 139 8.27 10.02 11.11
C ALA A 139 9.80 10.09 11.17
N TYR A 140 10.35 10.93 12.05
CA TYR A 140 11.79 11.01 12.31
C TYR A 140 12.33 9.69 12.88
N GLU A 141 11.74 9.21 13.97
CA GLU A 141 12.16 7.96 14.65
C GLU A 141 12.17 6.76 13.70
N LEU A 142 11.15 6.66 12.84
CA LEU A 142 11.01 5.57 11.89
C LEU A 142 12.04 5.61 10.77
N ALA A 143 12.36 6.80 10.28
CA ALA A 143 13.45 6.96 9.30
C ALA A 143 14.80 6.59 9.91
N GLU A 144 15.10 7.04 11.13
CA GLU A 144 16.32 6.67 11.86
C GLU A 144 16.38 5.17 12.15
N ALA A 145 15.23 4.52 12.38
CA ALA A 145 15.12 3.08 12.60
C ALA A 145 15.18 2.23 11.30
N GLY A 146 15.31 2.86 10.13
CA GLY A 146 15.48 2.23 8.83
C GLY A 146 14.18 1.77 8.16
N TYR A 147 13.02 2.33 8.53
CA TYR A 147 11.77 2.06 7.81
C TYR A 147 11.69 2.84 6.50
N GLY A 148 11.15 2.22 5.46
CA GLY A 148 11.21 2.78 4.12
C GLY A 148 10.07 3.73 3.75
N SER A 149 8.99 3.76 4.53
CA SER A 149 7.81 4.54 4.16
C SER A 149 6.92 4.91 5.36
N ILE A 150 6.01 5.85 5.12
CA ILE A 150 4.85 6.16 5.97
C ILE A 150 3.62 6.25 5.04
N MET A 151 2.44 5.94 5.55
CA MET A 151 1.20 5.94 4.77
C MET A 151 0.30 7.11 5.17
N HIS A 152 -0.30 7.75 4.18
CA HIS A 152 -1.33 8.76 4.37
C HIS A 152 -2.58 8.31 3.62
N PHE A 153 -3.74 8.40 4.26
CA PHE A 153 -5.03 8.08 3.64
C PHE A 153 -5.93 9.30 3.60
N ASN A 154 -6.84 9.35 2.62
CA ASN A 154 -7.92 10.33 2.57
C ASN A 154 -7.46 11.80 2.49
N LEU A 155 -6.47 12.08 1.63
CA LEU A 155 -6.06 13.46 1.33
C LEU A 155 -7.29 14.25 0.85
N ARG A 156 -7.56 15.39 1.51
CA ARG A 156 -8.69 16.26 1.20
C ARG A 156 -8.22 17.58 0.59
N THR A 157 -9.18 18.39 0.15
CA THR A 157 -8.89 19.78 -0.21
C THR A 157 -8.47 20.55 1.04
N ARG A 158 -7.70 21.62 0.83
CA ARG A 158 -7.22 22.51 1.91
C ARG A 158 -8.36 23.06 2.79
N ASN A 159 -9.53 23.27 2.21
CA ASN A 159 -10.69 23.83 2.92
C ASN A 159 -11.41 22.81 3.80
N ASP A 160 -11.25 21.51 3.53
CA ASP A 160 -11.86 20.44 4.33
C ASP A 160 -10.93 19.98 5.45
N SER A 161 -9.66 19.73 5.14
CA SER A 161 -8.62 19.32 6.11
C SER A 161 -7.25 19.66 5.51
N ASP A 162 -6.57 20.67 6.04
CA ASP A 162 -5.29 21.17 5.51
C ASP A 162 -4.10 20.35 6.05
N PRO A 163 -3.44 19.51 5.22
CA PRO A 163 -2.30 18.70 5.66
C PRO A 163 -0.97 19.45 5.64
N LEU A 164 -0.94 20.74 5.25
CA LEU A 164 0.31 21.47 5.02
C LEU A 164 1.20 21.49 6.27
N ASN A 165 0.63 21.70 7.46
CA ASN A 165 1.41 21.72 8.69
C ASN A 165 1.97 20.34 9.04
N LEU A 166 1.23 19.26 8.77
CA LEU A 166 1.71 17.90 8.93
C LEU A 166 2.88 17.61 7.99
N PHE A 167 2.73 17.92 6.70
CA PHE A 167 3.78 17.68 5.72
C PHE A 167 5.04 18.52 6.00
N LYS A 168 4.90 19.75 6.49
CA LYS A 168 6.04 20.54 6.98
C LYS A 168 6.74 19.87 8.15
N ALA A 169 6.00 19.46 9.18
CA ALA A 169 6.57 18.78 10.33
C ALA A 169 7.37 17.53 9.93
N ILE A 170 6.86 16.72 9.00
CA ILE A 170 7.55 15.55 8.46
C ILE A 170 8.75 15.93 7.57
N ALA A 171 8.66 17.01 6.79
CA ALA A 171 9.75 17.44 5.91
C ALA A 171 10.92 18.07 6.69
N ASP A 172 10.62 18.88 7.71
CA ASP A 172 11.58 19.59 8.55
C ASP A 172 12.48 18.60 9.30
N VAL A 173 11.91 17.53 9.85
CA VAL A 173 12.68 16.49 10.57
C VAL A 173 13.65 15.73 9.67
N HIS A 174 13.42 15.71 8.35
CA HIS A 174 14.36 15.12 7.39
C HIS A 174 15.34 16.13 6.79
N GLY A 175 15.36 17.37 7.29
CA GLY A 175 16.20 18.46 6.77
C GLY A 175 15.89 18.81 5.31
N ARG A 176 14.68 18.47 4.82
CA ARG A 176 14.26 18.68 3.43
C ARG A 176 13.21 19.79 3.36
N ASP A 177 13.65 21.03 3.29
CA ASP A 177 12.76 22.15 2.93
C ASP A 177 12.59 22.19 1.39
N GLN A 178 11.97 21.15 0.82
CA GLN A 178 11.71 21.07 -0.61
C GLN A 178 10.21 21.20 -0.90
N ARG A 179 9.83 22.37 -1.46
CA ARG A 179 8.55 22.49 -2.17
C ARG A 179 8.63 21.69 -3.47
N TYR A 180 8.02 20.51 -3.49
CA TYR A 180 7.77 19.82 -4.75
C TYR A 180 6.58 20.47 -5.44
N LEU A 181 6.85 21.28 -6.48
CA LEU A 181 5.85 21.68 -7.46
C LEU A 181 5.81 20.58 -8.52
N PRO A 182 4.77 19.73 -8.58
CA PRO A 182 4.71 18.68 -9.59
C PRO A 182 4.64 19.31 -10.98
N THR A 183 5.67 19.12 -11.80
CA THR A 183 5.64 19.48 -13.24
C THR A 183 4.74 18.55 -14.04
N ASN A 184 4.36 17.40 -13.46
CA ASN A 184 3.62 16.31 -14.10
C ASN A 184 2.29 16.01 -13.39
N GLY A 185 1.68 16.99 -12.71
CA GLY A 185 0.36 16.81 -12.08
C GLY A 185 -0.76 16.50 -13.09
N ASN A 186 -0.54 16.85 -14.36
CA ASN A 186 -1.41 16.50 -15.47
C ASN A 186 -0.85 15.29 -16.20
N ARG A 187 -1.15 14.09 -15.70
CA ARG A 187 -1.14 12.91 -16.56
C ARG A 187 -2.28 13.10 -17.57
N PRO A 188 -2.09 12.79 -18.87
CA PRO A 188 -3.20 12.79 -19.82
C PRO A 188 -4.34 11.94 -19.23
N GLN A 189 -5.50 12.55 -19.04
CA GLN A 189 -6.74 11.81 -18.81
C GLN A 189 -7.09 11.18 -20.15
N ASP A 190 -7.24 9.87 -20.18
CA ASP A 190 -7.76 9.13 -21.31
C ASP A 190 -9.25 9.43 -21.56
#